data_AF-A0A7X7E5W5-F1
#
_entry.id   AF-A0A7X7E5W5-F1
#
_cell.length_a   1.000
_cell.length_b   1.000
_cell.length_c   1.000
_cell.angle_alpha   90.00
_cell.angle_beta   90.00
_cell.angle_gamma   90.00
#
_symmetry.space_group_name_H-M   'P 1'
#
loop_
_entity.id
_entity.type
_entity.pdbx_description
1 polymer ?
#
loop_
_entity_poly.entity_id
_entity_poly.type
_entity_poly.pdbx_seq_one_letter_code
_entity_poly.pdbx_strand_id
1 'polypeptide(L)'
;MTTVFLAEKQCFACGSKSQYPLVDLNLSIIGPRDLDGRPSLIQRSSVYLWVQRCYCCGYCAPEITQGNNDDLEVIDSPEYQKQLNDPDFPETANTFLCHSMIMTNSELFADAGWAKVFAAWICDDNGYKEAAIKCRRMAFQCFTRAKANNQDFGETPSLEKLYLIDILRRSGDLTQAAALCDKELENTHDEQIINLLCYEQELIDNSDCGCHSTTEAEDEEL
;
A
#
# COMPACT_ATOMS: atom_id res chain seq x y z
N MET A 1 13.00 -21.91 -6.04
CA MET A 1 14.14 -21.35 -5.29
C MET A 1 14.03 -19.85 -5.40
N THR A 2 14.04 -19.12 -4.28
CA THR A 2 14.06 -17.65 -4.29
C THR A 2 15.50 -17.20 -4.33
N THR A 3 15.87 -16.42 -5.34
CA THR A 3 17.23 -15.90 -5.48
C THR A 3 17.18 -14.38 -5.39
N VAL A 4 17.96 -13.83 -4.46
CA VAL A 4 18.22 -12.38 -4.39
C VAL A 4 19.60 -12.14 -4.99
N PHE A 5 19.68 -11.25 -5.97
CA PHE A 5 20.94 -10.85 -6.59
C PHE A 5 21.02 -9.33 -6.72
N LEU A 6 22.23 -8.81 -6.80
CA LEU A 6 22.47 -7.38 -6.98
C LEU A 6 22.64 -7.06 -8.46
N ALA A 7 21.93 -6.04 -8.95
CA ALA A 7 22.10 -5.50 -10.29
C ALA A 7 22.60 -4.05 -10.21
N GLU A 8 23.63 -3.72 -11.00
CA GLU A 8 24.02 -2.33 -11.20
C GLU A 8 22.96 -1.63 -12.05
N LYS A 9 22.43 -0.51 -11.55
CA LYS A 9 21.47 0.34 -12.26
C LYS A 9 21.89 1.79 -12.17
N GLN A 10 21.58 2.54 -13.22
CA GLN A 10 21.81 3.97 -13.29
C GLN A 10 20.52 4.71 -12.95
N CYS A 11 20.57 5.62 -11.99
CA CYS A 11 19.43 6.45 -11.63
C CYS A 11 19.02 7.35 -12.79
N PHE A 12 17.74 7.33 -13.16
CA PHE A 12 17.17 8.20 -14.19
C PHE A 12 17.41 9.69 -13.87
N ALA A 13 17.17 10.09 -12.60
CA ALA A 13 17.18 11.50 -12.21
C ALA A 13 18.58 12.13 -12.16
N CYS A 14 19.57 11.46 -11.55
CA CYS A 14 20.91 12.04 -11.36
C CYS A 14 22.03 11.33 -12.11
N GLY A 15 21.73 10.23 -12.81
CA GLY A 15 22.73 9.45 -13.54
C GLY A 15 23.73 8.67 -12.67
N SER A 16 23.60 8.69 -11.34
CA SER A 16 24.49 7.92 -10.45
C SER A 16 24.23 6.42 -10.59
N LYS A 17 25.29 5.62 -10.48
CA LYS A 17 25.22 4.16 -10.54
C LYS A 17 25.25 3.57 -9.13
N SER A 18 24.37 2.62 -8.87
CA SER A 18 24.34 1.88 -7.60
C SER A 18 23.89 0.43 -7.84
N GLN A 19 24.08 -0.42 -6.83
CA GLN A 19 23.63 -1.80 -6.83
C GLN A 19 22.30 -1.92 -6.10
N TYR A 20 21.32 -2.56 -6.74
CA TYR A 20 20.00 -2.78 -6.17
C TYR A 20 19.71 -4.28 -6.04
N PRO A 21 19.14 -4.72 -4.91
CA PRO A 21 18.65 -6.08 -4.77
C PRO A 21 17.43 -6.30 -5.67
N LEU A 22 17.49 -7.37 -6.46
CA LEU A 22 16.38 -7.88 -7.26
C LEU A 22 16.01 -9.26 -6.74
N VAL A 23 14.70 -9.54 -6.72
CA VAL A 23 14.18 -10.85 -6.33
C VAL A 23 13.60 -11.52 -7.55
N ASP A 24 14.12 -12.71 -7.86
CA ASP A 24 13.44 -13.64 -8.77
C ASP A 24 12.52 -14.55 -7.93
N LEU A 25 11.21 -14.30 -8.01
CA LEU A 25 10.18 -15.08 -7.34
C LEU A 25 9.56 -16.06 -8.33
N ASN A 26 10.16 -17.24 -8.45
CA ASN A 26 9.57 -18.37 -9.19
C ASN A 26 8.43 -19.09 -8.42
N LEU A 27 7.93 -18.53 -7.31
CA LEU A 27 6.90 -19.15 -6.48
C LEU A 27 5.56 -18.44 -6.68
N SER A 28 4.54 -19.22 -7.04
CA SER A 28 3.15 -18.79 -7.06
C SER A 28 2.68 -18.40 -5.65
N ILE A 29 1.76 -17.45 -5.56
CA ILE A 29 1.06 -17.09 -4.32
C ILE A 29 0.37 -18.34 -3.80
N ILE A 30 0.80 -18.85 -2.65
CA ILE A 30 0.13 -19.96 -1.95
C ILE A 30 -0.14 -19.48 -0.53
N GLY A 31 -1.39 -19.17 -0.23
CA GLY A 31 -1.84 -18.78 1.09
C GLY A 31 -2.81 -17.60 1.07
N PRO A 32 -3.52 -17.36 2.18
CA PRO A 32 -4.49 -16.27 2.29
C PRO A 32 -3.82 -14.91 2.17
N ARG A 33 -4.63 -13.88 1.90
CA ARG A 33 -4.20 -12.47 1.95
C ARG A 33 -4.73 -11.83 3.22
N ASP A 34 -4.08 -10.76 3.66
CA ASP A 34 -4.67 -9.86 4.65
C ASP A 34 -5.87 -9.12 4.01
N LEU A 35 -6.78 -8.57 4.81
CA LEU A 35 -7.97 -7.85 4.32
C LEU A 35 -7.63 -6.60 3.49
N ASP A 36 -6.43 -6.02 3.66
CA ASP A 36 -5.89 -4.94 2.83
C ASP A 36 -5.20 -5.43 1.53
N GLY A 37 -5.30 -6.72 1.22
CA GLY A 37 -4.70 -7.33 0.04
C GLY A 37 -3.23 -7.73 0.20
N ARG A 38 -2.63 -7.58 1.38
CA ARG A 38 -1.23 -7.99 1.62
C ARG A 38 -1.05 -9.49 1.35
N PRO A 39 -0.07 -9.89 0.52
CA PRO A 39 0.17 -11.30 0.24
C PRO A 39 0.79 -12.02 1.44
N SER A 40 0.63 -13.34 1.47
CA SER A 40 1.25 -14.22 2.46
C SER A 40 2.71 -14.61 2.13
N LEU A 41 3.36 -15.24 3.11
CA LEU A 41 4.67 -15.90 2.99
C LEU A 41 5.79 -14.99 2.41
N ILE A 42 6.53 -15.50 1.42
CA ILE A 42 7.75 -14.87 0.89
C ILE A 42 7.42 -13.55 0.18
N GLN A 43 6.25 -13.43 -0.44
CA GLN A 43 5.85 -12.18 -1.10
C GLN A 43 5.58 -11.06 -0.09
N ARG A 44 5.04 -11.40 1.10
CA ARG A 44 4.91 -10.45 2.21
C ARG A 44 6.23 -9.76 2.54
N SER A 45 7.32 -10.53 2.49
CA SER A 45 8.67 -10.07 2.84
C SER A 45 9.36 -9.35 1.67
N SER A 46 8.94 -9.58 0.43
CA SER A 46 9.57 -8.95 -0.75
C SER A 46 9.16 -7.49 -0.94
N VAL A 47 8.12 -7.02 -0.24
CA VAL A 47 7.64 -5.63 -0.28
C VAL A 47 8.76 -4.60 -0.06
N TYR A 48 9.74 -4.92 0.79
CA TYR A 48 10.91 -4.06 1.05
C TYR A 48 11.75 -3.74 -0.20
N LEU A 49 11.54 -4.48 -1.28
CA LEU A 49 12.33 -4.43 -2.52
C LEU A 49 11.52 -3.94 -3.72
N TRP A 50 10.22 -3.63 -3.54
CA TRP A 50 9.35 -3.23 -4.66
C TRP A 50 9.58 -1.80 -5.15
N VAL A 51 10.19 -0.93 -4.33
CA VAL A 51 10.59 0.43 -4.71
C VAL A 51 12.07 0.63 -4.39
N GLN A 52 12.81 1.14 -5.37
CA GLN A 52 14.22 1.47 -5.26
C GLN A 52 14.38 2.95 -4.93
N ARG A 53 15.34 3.28 -4.05
CA ARG A 53 15.73 4.65 -3.71
C ARG A 53 17.14 4.95 -4.20
N CYS A 54 17.33 6.06 -4.88
CA CYS A 54 18.65 6.57 -5.18
C CYS A 54 19.26 7.26 -3.95
N TYR A 55 20.40 6.77 -3.46
CA TYR A 55 21.12 7.38 -2.33
C TYR A 55 21.80 8.72 -2.65
N CYS A 56 21.90 9.10 -3.93
CA CYS A 56 22.51 10.37 -4.34
C CYS A 56 21.49 11.52 -4.36
N CYS A 57 20.34 11.33 -5.01
CA CYS A 57 19.33 12.39 -5.19
C CYS A 57 17.98 12.11 -4.51
N GLY A 58 17.78 10.92 -3.95
CA GLY A 58 16.53 10.56 -3.29
C GLY A 58 15.41 10.06 -4.19
N TYR A 59 15.58 10.03 -5.53
CA TYR A 59 14.57 9.53 -6.46
C TYR A 59 14.09 8.11 -6.09
N CYS A 60 12.77 7.90 -6.09
CA CYS A 60 12.12 6.67 -5.64
C CYS A 60 11.21 6.11 -6.73
N ALA A 61 11.52 4.91 -7.24
CA ALA A 61 10.73 4.24 -8.28
C ALA A 61 10.89 2.71 -8.21
N PRO A 62 9.89 1.92 -8.65
CA PRO A 62 10.04 0.47 -8.81
C PRO A 62 11.22 0.08 -9.72
N GLU A 63 11.45 0.87 -10.75
CA GLU A 63 12.60 0.77 -11.63
C GLU A 63 13.35 2.11 -11.65
N ILE A 64 14.50 2.17 -10.97
CA ILE A 64 15.27 3.42 -10.80
C ILE A 64 15.82 3.97 -12.12
N THR A 65 15.91 3.13 -13.16
CA THR A 65 16.35 3.52 -14.51
C THR A 65 15.25 4.18 -15.33
N GLN A 66 14.00 4.14 -14.87
CA GLN A 66 12.82 4.70 -15.56
C GLN A 66 12.29 5.92 -14.80
N GLY A 67 11.76 6.88 -15.55
CA GLY A 67 11.15 8.10 -15.04
C GLY A 67 10.79 9.06 -16.17
N ASN A 68 10.21 10.19 -15.80
CA ASN A 68 9.91 11.30 -16.70
C ASN A 68 10.48 12.62 -16.16
N ASN A 69 10.48 13.68 -16.98
CA ASN A 69 11.08 14.96 -16.58
C ASN A 69 10.30 15.66 -15.45
N ASP A 70 8.99 15.44 -15.35
CA ASP A 70 8.14 16.05 -14.32
C ASP A 70 8.47 15.47 -12.93
N ASP A 71 8.95 14.22 -12.88
CA ASP A 71 9.45 13.60 -11.64
C ASP A 71 10.61 14.40 -11.03
N LEU A 72 11.43 15.08 -11.86
CA LEU A 72 12.56 15.88 -11.39
C LEU A 72 12.11 17.09 -10.58
N GLU A 73 11.02 17.73 -10.99
CA GLU A 73 10.45 18.86 -10.25
C GLU A 73 9.88 18.40 -8.89
N VAL A 74 9.28 17.21 -8.86
CA VAL A 74 8.75 16.62 -7.62
C VAL A 74 9.86 16.32 -6.63
N ILE A 75 10.96 15.70 -7.05
CA ILE A 75 12.05 15.35 -6.11
C ILE A 75 12.74 16.59 -5.54
N ASP A 76 12.80 17.70 -6.28
CA ASP A 76 13.40 18.94 -5.81
C ASP A 76 12.46 19.73 -4.87
N SER A 77 11.19 19.34 -4.77
CA SER A 77 10.22 20.02 -3.91
C SER A 77 10.56 19.90 -2.40
N PRO A 78 10.34 20.96 -1.61
CA PRO A 78 10.54 20.92 -0.16
C PRO A 78 9.71 19.83 0.54
N GLU A 79 8.50 19.57 0.05
CA GLU A 79 7.60 18.55 0.59
C GLU A 79 8.19 17.15 0.40
N TYR A 80 8.74 16.88 -0.78
CA TYR A 80 9.39 15.60 -1.07
C TYR A 80 10.62 15.40 -0.20
N GLN A 81 11.49 16.40 -0.12
CA GLN A 81 12.70 16.34 0.70
C GLN A 81 12.40 16.20 2.19
N LYS A 82 11.30 16.80 2.65
CA LYS A 82 10.82 16.60 4.02
C LYS A 82 10.38 15.15 4.24
N GLN A 83 9.55 14.59 3.37
CA GLN A 83 9.09 13.19 3.49
C GLN A 83 10.26 12.21 3.40
N LEU A 84 11.18 12.43 2.46
CA LEU A 84 12.34 11.57 2.22
C LEU A 84 13.21 11.37 3.47
N ASN A 85 13.25 12.39 4.33
CA ASN A 85 14.09 12.45 5.52
C ASN A 85 13.29 12.46 6.82
N ASP A 86 11.98 12.12 6.78
CA ASP A 86 11.11 12.17 7.96
C ASP A 86 11.44 11.02 8.93
N PRO A 87 11.95 11.30 10.14
CA PRO A 87 12.31 10.25 11.10
C PRO A 87 11.11 9.57 11.75
N ASP A 88 9.89 10.10 11.57
CA ASP A 88 8.66 9.45 12.08
C ASP A 88 8.33 8.16 11.32
N PHE A 89 9.02 7.87 10.20
CA PHE A 89 8.78 6.72 9.34
C PHE A 89 10.07 5.92 9.12
N PRO A 90 9.98 4.58 8.95
CA PRO A 90 11.10 3.80 8.43
C PRO A 90 11.58 4.31 7.08
N GLU A 91 12.89 4.19 6.80
CA GLU A 91 13.47 4.66 5.53
C GLU A 91 12.78 4.06 4.29
N THR A 92 12.45 2.77 4.34
CA THR A 92 11.73 2.08 3.27
C THR A 92 10.28 2.60 3.15
N ALA A 93 9.62 2.95 4.25
CA ALA A 93 8.29 3.58 4.19
C ALA A 93 8.36 4.97 3.54
N ASN A 94 9.36 5.78 3.89
CA ASN A 94 9.62 7.06 3.22
C ASN A 94 9.85 6.88 1.72
N THR A 95 10.58 5.83 1.31
CA THR A 95 10.80 5.51 -0.10
C THR A 95 9.47 5.28 -0.85
N PHE A 96 8.53 4.55 -0.25
CA PHE A 96 7.19 4.36 -0.82
C PHE A 96 6.35 5.65 -0.81
N LEU A 97 6.39 6.44 0.26
CA LEU A 97 5.65 7.71 0.34
C LEU A 97 6.16 8.72 -0.69
N CYS A 98 7.47 8.82 -0.88
CA CYS A 98 8.09 9.61 -1.94
C CYS A 98 7.67 9.12 -3.33
N HIS A 99 7.66 7.81 -3.57
CA HIS A 99 7.15 7.27 -4.83
C HIS A 99 5.67 7.62 -5.05
N SER A 100 4.84 7.57 -4.00
CA SER A 100 3.45 8.00 -4.04
C SER A 100 3.28 9.47 -4.44
N MET A 101 4.18 10.35 -4.01
CA MET A 101 4.15 11.77 -4.41
C MET A 101 4.40 11.95 -5.91
N ILE A 102 5.34 11.19 -6.47
CA ILE A 102 5.65 11.18 -7.91
C ILE A 102 4.43 10.69 -8.71
N MET A 103 3.82 9.58 -8.29
CA MET A 103 2.60 9.06 -8.93
C MET A 103 1.42 10.04 -8.82
N THR A 104 1.29 10.72 -7.68
CA THR A 104 0.24 11.74 -7.47
C THR A 104 0.41 12.92 -8.44
N ASN A 105 1.64 13.35 -8.71
CA ASN A 105 1.94 14.41 -9.68
C ASN A 105 1.58 13.99 -11.11
N SER A 106 1.80 12.72 -11.45
CA SER A 106 1.41 12.13 -12.74
C SER A 106 -0.08 11.75 -12.83
N GLU A 107 -0.89 12.17 -11.86
CA GLU A 107 -2.32 11.84 -11.73
C GLU A 107 -2.63 10.33 -11.64
N LEU A 108 -1.64 9.49 -11.31
CA LEU A 108 -1.78 8.05 -11.07
C LEU A 108 -2.19 7.81 -9.62
N PHE A 109 -3.41 8.17 -9.27
CA PHE A 109 -3.90 8.16 -7.88
C PHE A 109 -4.08 6.75 -7.31
N ALA A 110 -4.45 5.77 -8.14
CA ALA A 110 -4.53 4.37 -7.73
C ALA A 110 -3.15 3.83 -7.27
N ASP A 111 -2.13 3.99 -8.11
CA ASP A 111 -0.76 3.58 -7.80
C ASP A 111 -0.19 4.35 -6.60
N ALA A 112 -0.48 5.65 -6.52
CA ALA A 112 -0.13 6.46 -5.36
C ALA A 112 -0.78 5.93 -4.06
N GLY A 113 -2.03 5.48 -4.12
CA GLY A 113 -2.74 4.88 -2.99
C GLY A 113 -2.06 3.59 -2.53
N TRP A 114 -1.75 2.68 -3.45
CA TRP A 114 -1.05 1.44 -3.15
C TRP A 114 0.33 1.65 -2.55
N ALA A 115 1.12 2.59 -3.08
CA ALA A 115 2.40 2.94 -2.48
C ALA A 115 2.26 3.36 -1.00
N LYS A 116 1.18 4.07 -0.64
CA LYS A 116 0.89 4.43 0.76
C LYS A 116 0.43 3.24 1.61
N VAL A 117 -0.34 2.30 1.04
CA VAL A 117 -0.67 1.03 1.71
C VAL A 117 0.60 0.23 2.01
N PHE A 118 1.51 0.11 1.04
CA PHE A 118 2.78 -0.59 1.21
C PHE A 118 3.66 0.08 2.26
N ALA A 119 3.69 1.42 2.30
CA ALA A 119 4.34 2.15 3.39
C ALA A 119 3.74 1.82 4.77
N ALA A 120 2.40 1.67 4.86
CA ALA A 120 1.74 1.27 6.10
C ALA A 120 2.17 -0.14 6.55
N TRP A 121 2.31 -1.09 5.62
CA TRP A 121 2.80 -2.44 5.91
C TRP A 121 4.22 -2.44 6.46
N ILE A 122 5.11 -1.64 5.86
CA ILE A 122 6.47 -1.45 6.36
C ILE A 122 6.45 -0.84 7.77
N CYS A 123 5.57 0.13 8.02
CA CYS A 123 5.43 0.73 9.34
C CYS A 123 4.96 -0.30 10.39
N ASP A 124 3.97 -1.13 10.07
CA ASP A 124 3.49 -2.20 10.95
C ASP A 124 4.62 -3.17 11.32
N ASP A 125 5.36 -3.66 10.32
CA ASP A 125 6.44 -4.63 10.50
C ASP A 125 7.57 -4.08 11.39
N ASN A 126 7.78 -2.76 11.38
CA ASN A 126 8.82 -2.08 12.15
C ASN A 126 8.29 -1.47 13.47
N GLY A 127 7.00 -1.64 13.80
CA GLY A 127 6.38 -1.15 15.04
C GLY A 127 6.02 0.34 15.06
N TYR A 128 6.02 1.02 13.90
CA TYR A 128 5.69 2.45 13.77
C TYR A 128 4.17 2.65 13.62
N LYS A 129 3.42 2.40 14.69
CA LYS A 129 1.94 2.37 14.67
C LYS A 129 1.30 3.68 14.17
N GLU A 130 1.75 4.82 14.69
CA GLU A 130 1.21 6.13 14.29
C GLU A 130 1.51 6.45 12.82
N ALA A 131 2.69 6.06 12.34
CA ALA A 131 3.07 6.21 10.95
C ALA A 131 2.20 5.34 10.04
N ALA A 132 1.93 4.09 10.42
CA ALA A 132 1.03 3.20 9.68
C ALA A 132 -0.39 3.79 9.55
N ILE A 133 -0.93 4.37 10.62
CA ILE A 133 -2.23 5.07 10.61
C ILE A 133 -2.19 6.26 9.64
N LYS A 134 -1.15 7.10 9.69
CA LYS A 134 -0.97 8.22 8.77
C LYS A 134 -0.94 7.74 7.31
N CYS A 135 -0.16 6.69 7.01
CA CYS A 135 -0.08 6.08 5.69
C CYS A 135 -1.46 5.61 5.18
N ARG A 136 -2.23 4.91 6.01
CA ARG A 136 -3.59 4.45 5.65
C ARG A 136 -4.55 5.60 5.33
N ARG A 137 -4.56 6.65 6.15
CA ARG A 137 -5.39 7.85 5.88
C ARG A 137 -5.01 8.52 4.56
N MET A 138 -3.72 8.62 4.28
CA MET A 138 -3.23 9.14 3.00
C MET A 138 -3.63 8.22 1.83
N ALA A 139 -3.58 6.90 2.01
CA ALA A 139 -3.99 5.93 0.99
C ALA A 139 -5.48 6.07 0.67
N PHE A 140 -6.33 6.17 1.68
CA PHE A 140 -7.77 6.39 1.51
C PHE A 140 -8.08 7.65 0.69
N GLN A 141 -7.38 8.76 0.95
CA GLN A 141 -7.50 9.99 0.17
C GLN A 141 -7.11 9.79 -1.30
N CYS A 142 -6.03 9.04 -1.56
CA CYS A 142 -5.61 8.69 -2.92
C CYS A 142 -6.65 7.84 -3.64
N PHE A 143 -7.17 6.78 -3.01
CA PHE A 143 -8.19 5.93 -3.63
C PHE A 143 -9.51 6.66 -3.87
N THR A 144 -9.89 7.58 -2.97
CA THR A 144 -11.04 8.47 -3.21
C THR A 144 -10.84 9.33 -4.45
N ARG A 145 -9.63 9.89 -4.63
CA ARG A 145 -9.28 10.66 -5.83
C ARG A 145 -9.17 9.78 -7.07
N ALA A 146 -8.68 8.55 -6.94
CA ALA A 146 -8.63 7.55 -8.01
C ALA A 146 -10.03 7.28 -8.56
N LYS A 147 -11.03 7.02 -7.70
CA LYS A 147 -12.42 6.86 -8.13
C LYS A 147 -13.00 8.10 -8.79
N ALA A 148 -12.72 9.29 -8.27
CA ALA A 148 -13.16 10.54 -8.91
C ALA A 148 -12.57 10.73 -10.33
N ASN A 149 -11.48 10.03 -10.65
CA ASN A 149 -10.80 10.05 -11.95
C ASN A 149 -10.96 8.74 -12.73
N ASN A 150 -11.94 7.90 -12.39
CA ASN A 150 -12.22 6.61 -13.05
C ASN A 150 -11.01 5.65 -13.09
N GLN A 151 -10.20 5.66 -12.04
CA GLN A 151 -9.12 4.69 -11.87
C GLN A 151 -9.56 3.60 -10.91
N ASP A 152 -9.43 2.36 -11.38
CA ASP A 152 -9.59 1.17 -10.54
C ASP A 152 -8.27 0.88 -9.82
N PHE A 153 -8.38 0.35 -8.61
CA PHE A 153 -7.26 0.01 -7.75
C PHE A 153 -7.41 -1.37 -7.10
N GLY A 154 -8.44 -2.14 -7.45
CA GLY A 154 -8.59 -3.52 -7.02
C GLY A 154 -9.01 -4.43 -8.16
N GLU A 155 -9.01 -5.74 -7.93
CA GLU A 155 -9.40 -6.72 -8.93
C GLU A 155 -10.89 -6.61 -9.31
N THR A 156 -11.73 -6.19 -8.36
CA THR A 156 -13.16 -5.93 -8.57
C THR A 156 -13.61 -4.71 -7.77
N PRO A 157 -14.70 -4.03 -8.18
CA PRO A 157 -15.27 -2.95 -7.40
C PRO A 157 -15.63 -3.35 -5.96
N SER A 158 -16.07 -4.59 -5.74
CA SER A 158 -16.38 -5.10 -4.39
C SER A 158 -15.12 -5.21 -3.51
N LEU A 159 -14.01 -5.72 -4.07
CA LEU A 159 -12.74 -5.83 -3.34
C LEU A 159 -12.15 -4.46 -3.00
N GLU A 160 -12.28 -3.49 -3.90
CA GLU A 160 -11.89 -2.11 -3.61
C GLU A 160 -12.60 -1.54 -2.39
N LYS A 161 -13.89 -1.88 -2.19
CA LYS A 161 -14.65 -1.46 -1.01
C LYS A 161 -14.14 -2.11 0.25
N LEU A 162 -13.86 -3.41 0.22
CA LEU A 162 -13.24 -4.12 1.34
C LEU A 162 -11.90 -3.49 1.72
N TYR A 163 -11.04 -3.19 0.73
CA TYR A 163 -9.77 -2.49 1.00
C TYR A 163 -10.00 -1.13 1.69
N LEU A 164 -10.99 -0.35 1.25
CA LEU A 164 -11.31 0.94 1.88
C LEU A 164 -11.85 0.77 3.30
N ILE A 165 -12.69 -0.23 3.55
CA ILE A 165 -13.24 -0.53 4.88
C ILE A 165 -12.11 -0.92 5.84
N ASP A 166 -11.25 -1.87 5.47
CA ASP A 166 -10.10 -2.28 6.29
C ASP A 166 -9.17 -1.08 6.55
N ILE A 167 -8.85 -0.29 5.52
CA ILE A 167 -7.99 0.91 5.66
C ILE A 167 -8.57 1.89 6.68
N LEU A 168 -9.89 2.15 6.63
CA LEU A 168 -10.56 3.04 7.58
C LEU A 168 -10.54 2.45 8.98
N ARG A 169 -10.92 1.18 9.14
CA ARG A 169 -10.91 0.47 10.42
C ARG A 169 -9.52 0.48 11.06
N ARG A 170 -8.48 0.06 10.33
CA ARG A 170 -7.09 0.03 10.78
C ARG A 170 -6.45 1.42 10.96
N SER A 171 -7.15 2.49 10.57
CA SER A 171 -6.78 3.87 10.87
C SER A 171 -7.55 4.48 12.06
N GLY A 172 -8.46 3.69 12.65
CA GLY A 172 -9.33 4.07 13.77
C GLY A 172 -10.53 4.92 13.37
N ASP A 173 -10.80 5.14 12.08
CA ASP A 173 -12.00 5.85 11.61
C ASP A 173 -13.18 4.88 11.51
N LEU A 174 -13.56 4.33 12.67
CA LEU A 174 -14.59 3.29 12.78
C LEU A 174 -15.96 3.79 12.33
N THR A 175 -16.24 5.08 12.51
CA THR A 175 -17.52 5.67 12.07
C THR A 175 -17.63 5.68 10.55
N GLN A 176 -16.57 6.09 9.83
CA GLN A 176 -16.59 6.06 8.37
C GLN A 176 -16.51 4.63 7.83
N ALA A 177 -15.78 3.73 8.51
CA ALA A 177 -15.71 2.32 8.16
C ALA A 177 -17.11 1.67 8.24
N ALA A 178 -17.83 1.83 9.36
CA ALA A 178 -19.18 1.30 9.56
C ALA A 178 -20.14 1.79 8.47
N ALA A 179 -20.17 3.11 8.23
CA ALA A 179 -21.06 3.69 7.23
C ALA A 179 -20.78 3.18 5.80
N LEU A 180 -19.52 2.87 5.47
CA LEU A 180 -19.17 2.27 4.19
C LEU A 180 -19.58 0.80 4.15
N CYS A 181 -19.34 0.05 5.22
CA CYS A 181 -19.70 -1.36 5.34
C CYS A 181 -21.23 -1.57 5.22
N ASP A 182 -22.02 -0.84 6.02
CA ASP A 182 -23.49 -0.86 5.97
C ASP A 182 -24.02 -0.63 4.55
N LYS A 183 -23.45 0.36 3.85
CA LYS A 183 -23.84 0.70 2.49
C LYS A 183 -23.55 -0.42 1.49
N GLU A 184 -22.42 -1.12 1.64
CA GLU A 184 -22.09 -2.23 0.74
C GLU A 184 -22.92 -3.48 1.06
N LEU A 185 -23.30 -3.71 2.32
CA LEU A 185 -24.23 -4.77 2.71
C LEU A 185 -25.65 -4.59 2.14
N GLU A 186 -26.04 -3.38 1.72
CA GLU A 186 -27.29 -3.12 0.98
C GLU A 186 -27.21 -3.57 -0.50
N ASN A 187 -26.01 -3.80 -1.04
CA ASN A 187 -25.79 -4.19 -2.43
C ASN A 187 -25.79 -5.71 -2.60
N THR A 188 -25.96 -6.17 -3.85
CA THR A 188 -25.84 -7.59 -4.18
C THR A 188 -24.38 -7.95 -4.43
N HIS A 189 -23.85 -8.87 -3.64
CA HIS A 189 -22.51 -9.43 -3.77
C HIS A 189 -22.57 -10.97 -3.81
N ASP A 190 -21.46 -11.61 -4.19
CA ASP A 190 -21.32 -13.05 -3.98
C ASP A 190 -21.13 -13.38 -2.49
N GLU A 191 -21.33 -14.65 -2.15
CA GLU A 191 -21.27 -15.15 -0.77
C GLU A 191 -19.93 -14.86 -0.09
N GLN A 192 -18.82 -14.97 -0.84
CA GLN A 192 -17.48 -14.72 -0.30
C GLN A 192 -17.32 -13.25 0.13
N ILE A 193 -17.75 -12.31 -0.71
CA ILE A 193 -17.69 -10.88 -0.38
C ILE A 193 -18.64 -10.55 0.78
N ILE A 194 -19.82 -11.15 0.85
CA ILE A 194 -20.75 -10.96 1.96
C ILE A 194 -20.11 -11.40 3.28
N ASN A 195 -19.47 -12.57 3.31
CA ASN A 195 -18.78 -13.06 4.51
C ASN A 195 -17.67 -12.10 4.97
N LEU A 196 -16.88 -11.58 4.03
CA LEU A 196 -15.84 -10.59 4.36
C LEU A 196 -16.41 -9.28 4.88
N LEU A 197 -17.53 -8.79 4.32
CA LEU A 197 -18.22 -7.59 4.81
C LEU A 197 -18.79 -7.80 6.22
N CYS A 198 -19.43 -8.93 6.48
CA CYS A 198 -19.92 -9.28 7.81
C CYS A 198 -18.79 -9.35 8.84
N TYR A 199 -17.65 -9.96 8.47
CA TYR A 199 -16.48 -10.03 9.34
C TYR A 199 -15.87 -8.65 9.62
N GLU A 200 -15.73 -7.80 8.59
CA GLU A 200 -15.32 -6.41 8.79
C GLU A 200 -16.28 -5.65 9.72
N GLN A 201 -17.60 -5.86 9.60
CA GLN A 201 -18.58 -5.24 10.49
C GLN A 201 -18.38 -5.67 11.95
N GLU A 202 -18.14 -6.96 12.21
CA GLU A 202 -17.86 -7.46 13.56
C GLU A 202 -16.58 -6.83 14.13
N LEU A 203 -15.50 -6.77 13.34
CA LEU A 203 -14.26 -6.13 13.76
C LEU A 203 -14.48 -4.64 14.10
N ILE A 204 -15.28 -3.94 13.31
CA ILE A 204 -15.64 -2.53 13.56
C ILE A 204 -16.43 -2.39 14.87
N ASP A 205 -17.44 -3.23 15.10
CA ASP A 205 -18.27 -3.21 16.30
C ASP A 205 -17.45 -3.49 17.57
N ASN A 206 -16.44 -4.36 17.45
CA ASN A 206 -15.47 -4.65 18.51
C ASN A 206 -14.35 -3.60 18.64
N SER A 207 -14.35 -2.56 17.79
CA SER A 207 -13.29 -1.54 17.70
C SER A 207 -11.90 -2.11 17.43
N ASP A 208 -11.82 -3.25 16.73
CA ASP A 208 -10.57 -3.92 16.40
C ASP A 208 -9.87 -3.23 15.21
N CYS A 209 -8.75 -2.57 15.49
CA CYS A 209 -7.91 -1.91 14.48
C CYS A 209 -6.72 -2.81 14.02
N GLY A 210 -6.75 -4.09 14.40
CA GLY A 210 -5.75 -5.10 14.13
C GLY A 210 -5.68 -5.52 12.67
N CYS A 211 -4.67 -6.33 12.36
CA CYS A 211 -4.50 -6.95 11.06
C CYS A 211 -5.18 -8.31 11.08
N HIS A 212 -6.01 -8.58 10.07
CA HIS A 212 -6.76 -9.83 9.92
C HIS A 212 -6.62 -10.37 8.50
N SER A 213 -6.78 -11.69 8.36
CA SER A 213 -6.70 -12.39 7.08
C SER A 213 -8.07 -12.76 6.52
N THR A 214 -8.16 -12.95 5.20
CA THR A 214 -9.41 -13.31 4.52
C THR A 214 -9.98 -14.65 4.96
N THR A 215 -9.17 -15.55 5.54
CA THR A 215 -9.61 -16.87 6.02
C THR A 215 -10.28 -16.81 7.39
N GLU A 216 -10.01 -15.79 8.20
CA GLU A 216 -10.66 -15.66 9.51
C GLU A 216 -12.17 -15.45 9.38
N ALA A 217 -12.62 -14.86 8.26
CA ALA A 217 -14.04 -14.70 7.95
C ALA A 217 -14.77 -16.02 7.65
N GLU A 218 -14.05 -17.11 7.38
CA GLU A 218 -14.63 -18.42 7.05
C GLU A 218 -14.70 -19.36 8.29
N ASP A 219 -13.91 -19.09 9.33
CA ASP A 219 -13.73 -19.99 10.48
C ASP A 219 -14.75 -19.77 11.63
N GLU A 220 -15.68 -18.82 11.50
CA GLU A 220 -16.65 -18.46 12.56
C GLU A 220 -18.00 -19.20 12.48
N GLU A 221 -18.16 -20.19 11.59
CA GLU A 221 -19.25 -21.19 11.70
C GLU A 221 -18.87 -22.32 12.69
N LEU A 222 -18.93 -22.06 14.00
CA LEU A 222 -18.95 -23.11 15.04
C LEU A 222 -19.89 -22.80 16.22
#